data_AF-R2S1M2-F1
#
_entry.id   AF-R2S1M2-F1
#
_cell.length_a   1.000
_cell.length_b   1.000
_cell.length_c   1.000
_cell.angle_alpha   90.00
_cell.angle_beta   90.00
_cell.angle_gamma   90.00
#
_symmetry.space_group_name_H-M   'P 1'
#
loop_
_entity.id
_entity.type
_entity.pdbx_description
1 polymer ?
#
loop_
_entity_poly.entity_id
_entity_poly.type
_entity_poly.pdbx_seq_one_letter_code
_entity_poly.pdbx_strand_id
1 'polypeptide(L)'
;MKLTDKFKLIEIGNIEKKPRMLVSKHNIRFNKPLSEQMDYTEHVKIYLNQEEQLLAIVPCAKNTIGATKFYKKENRKCKNPTWSNQRFIHLIEKINGWDLQKNSYGLYPGKLDEGGIYFDFSKAKVIPKT
;
A
#
# COMPACT_ATOMS: atom_id res chain seq x y z
N MET A 1 -39.24 14.23 15.95
CA MET A 1 -38.17 14.48 14.95
C MET A 1 -38.32 13.46 13.83
N LYS A 2 -38.17 13.84 12.55
CA LYS A 2 -38.29 12.92 11.40
C LYS A 2 -36.98 12.94 10.58
N LEU A 3 -36.58 11.80 10.03
CA LEU A 3 -35.58 11.79 8.96
C LEU A 3 -36.15 12.58 7.78
N THR A 4 -35.38 13.55 7.30
CA THR A 4 -35.69 14.36 6.12
C THR A 4 -34.64 14.09 5.05
N ASP A 5 -34.88 14.56 3.84
CA ASP A 5 -33.98 14.39 2.68
C ASP A 5 -32.59 15.05 2.88
N LYS A 6 -32.41 15.82 3.96
CA LYS A 6 -31.12 16.40 4.38
C LYS A 6 -30.20 15.37 5.04
N PHE A 7 -30.72 14.24 5.51
CA PHE A 7 -29.91 13.17 6.09
C PHE A 7 -29.40 12.26 4.97
N LYS A 8 -28.09 12.10 4.89
CA LYS A 8 -27.47 11.10 4.02
C LYS A 8 -27.22 9.81 4.81
N LEU A 9 -27.64 8.69 4.25
CA LEU A 9 -27.26 7.37 4.75
C LEU A 9 -25.74 7.22 4.65
N ILE A 10 -25.09 6.98 5.78
CA ILE A 10 -23.66 6.63 5.82
C ILE A 10 -23.55 5.15 6.12
N GLU A 11 -23.11 4.38 5.13
CA GLU A 11 -22.69 3.00 5.35
C GLU A 11 -21.28 3.01 5.93
N ILE A 12 -21.16 2.75 7.24
CA ILE A 12 -19.87 2.76 7.95
C ILE A 12 -18.87 1.74 7.35
N GLY A 13 -19.36 0.71 6.66
CA GLY A 13 -18.53 -0.26 5.93
C GLY A 13 -17.85 0.29 4.66
N ASN A 14 -18.35 1.40 4.11
CA ASN A 14 -17.94 2.01 2.84
C ASN A 14 -17.43 3.46 2.98
N ILE A 15 -17.04 3.90 4.19
CA ILE A 15 -16.27 5.13 4.31
C ILE A 15 -14.95 4.92 3.55
N GLU A 16 -14.88 5.44 2.32
CA GLU A 16 -13.80 5.20 1.39
C GLU A 16 -12.46 5.58 2.02
N LYS A 17 -11.70 4.57 2.44
CA LYS A 17 -10.29 4.76 2.79
C LYS A 17 -9.53 4.83 1.48
N LYS A 18 -9.04 6.01 1.11
CA LYS A 18 -8.17 6.19 -0.08
C LYS A 18 -7.15 5.04 -0.21
N PRO A 19 -6.83 4.59 -1.45
CA PRO A 19 -5.78 3.61 -1.70
C PRO A 19 -4.49 3.96 -0.94
N ARG A 20 -3.94 3.01 -0.19
CA ARG A 20 -2.84 3.29 0.74
C ARG A 20 -1.92 2.10 0.97
N MET A 21 -0.63 2.38 1.03
CA MET A 21 0.41 1.53 1.63
C MET A 21 0.73 2.01 3.05
N LEU A 22 0.77 1.09 4.01
CA LEU A 22 1.17 1.36 5.39
C LEU A 22 2.47 0.60 5.69
N VAL A 23 3.52 1.32 6.04
CA VAL A 23 4.81 0.76 6.45
C VAL A 23 4.90 0.80 7.97
N SER A 24 5.19 -0.35 8.58
CA SER A 24 5.41 -0.51 10.02
C SER A 24 6.65 -1.39 10.24
N LYS A 25 7.15 -1.48 11.48
CA LYS A 25 8.28 -2.37 11.82
C LYS A 25 8.04 -3.85 11.47
N HIS A 26 6.79 -4.28 11.35
CA HIS A 26 6.47 -5.70 11.14
C HIS A 26 6.15 -6.03 9.69
N ASN A 27 5.48 -5.11 8.99
CA ASN A 27 5.00 -5.35 7.64
C ASN A 27 4.71 -4.06 6.87
N ILE A 28 4.70 -4.21 5.55
CA ILE A 28 4.12 -3.29 4.59
C ILE A 28 2.74 -3.85 4.23
N ARG A 29 1.68 -3.10 4.53
CA ARG A 29 0.30 -3.49 4.28
C ARG A 29 -0.36 -2.58 3.27
N PHE A 30 -1.01 -3.18 2.30
CA PHE A 30 -1.80 -2.52 1.28
C PHE A 30 -3.29 -2.69 1.61
N ASN A 31 -4.08 -1.61 1.57
CA ASN A 31 -5.50 -1.70 1.87
C ASN A 31 -6.32 -2.22 0.67
N LYS A 32 -7.56 -2.62 0.93
CA LYS A 32 -8.50 -3.12 -0.09
C LYS A 32 -8.65 -2.16 -1.29
N PRO A 33 -8.85 -0.84 -1.11
CA PRO A 33 -8.97 0.08 -2.25
C PRO A 33 -7.72 0.14 -3.14
N LEU A 34 -6.52 -0.02 -2.58
CA LEU A 34 -5.32 -0.16 -3.40
C LEU A 34 -5.30 -1.48 -4.19
N SER A 35 -5.80 -2.56 -3.59
CA SER A 35 -5.91 -3.85 -4.26
C SER A 35 -6.90 -3.79 -5.42
N GLU A 36 -8.02 -3.08 -5.24
CA GLU A 36 -9.00 -2.78 -6.29
C GLU A 36 -8.38 -1.93 -7.40
N GLN A 37 -7.62 -0.87 -7.05
CA GLN A 37 -6.91 -0.04 -8.03
C GLN A 37 -5.88 -0.85 -8.86
N MET A 38 -5.30 -1.89 -8.28
CA MET A 38 -4.34 -2.79 -8.93
C MET A 38 -5.00 -4.03 -9.55
N ASP A 39 -6.32 -4.03 -9.71
CA ASP A 39 -7.14 -5.15 -10.23
C ASP A 39 -6.81 -6.51 -9.60
N TYR A 40 -6.55 -6.51 -8.30
CA TYR A 40 -6.22 -7.70 -7.53
C TYR A 40 -5.06 -8.52 -8.14
N THR A 41 -4.09 -7.83 -8.75
CA THR A 41 -2.91 -8.41 -9.41
C THR A 41 -2.15 -9.36 -8.47
N GLU A 42 -1.88 -10.59 -8.93
CA GLU A 42 -1.21 -11.59 -8.08
C GLU A 42 0.29 -11.40 -7.97
N HIS A 43 0.95 -10.94 -9.03
CA HIS A 43 2.41 -10.79 -9.09
C HIS A 43 2.79 -9.43 -9.65
N VAL A 44 3.83 -8.84 -9.07
CA VAL A 44 4.32 -7.52 -9.44
C VAL A 44 5.85 -7.53 -9.51
N LYS A 45 6.42 -6.64 -10.31
CA LYS A 45 7.80 -6.20 -10.15
C LYS A 45 7.86 -5.00 -9.22
N ILE A 46 8.94 -4.91 -8.48
CA ILE A 46 9.20 -3.84 -7.53
C ILE A 46 10.47 -3.12 -7.97
N TYR A 47 10.39 -1.81 -8.13
CA TYR A 47 11.52 -0.96 -8.48
C TYR A 47 11.69 0.10 -7.41
N LEU A 48 12.94 0.37 -7.01
CA LEU A 48 13.29 1.32 -5.97
C LEU A 48 14.28 2.32 -6.54
N ASN A 49 13.88 3.59 -6.61
CA ASN A 49 14.80 4.71 -6.82
C ASN A 49 15.19 5.24 -5.43
N GLN A 50 16.43 5.01 -5.02
CA GLN A 50 16.90 5.44 -3.70
C GLN A 50 17.19 6.94 -3.65
N GLU A 51 17.63 7.53 -4.76
CA GLU A 51 17.99 8.95 -4.85
C GLU A 51 16.75 9.83 -4.73
N GLU A 52 15.69 9.48 -5.45
CA GLU A 52 14.41 10.20 -5.42
C GLU A 52 13.43 9.67 -4.36
N GLN A 53 13.83 8.63 -3.62
CA GLN A 53 13.00 7.97 -2.62
C GLN A 53 11.63 7.49 -3.17
N LEU A 54 11.64 6.88 -4.36
CA LEU A 54 10.45 6.36 -5.02
C LEU A 54 10.42 4.83 -5.02
N LEU A 55 9.24 4.27 -4.80
CA LEU A 55 8.96 2.84 -4.95
C LEU A 55 7.87 2.63 -6.00
N ALA A 56 8.21 2.02 -7.13
CA ALA A 56 7.27 1.63 -8.16
C ALA A 56 6.88 0.14 -8.05
N ILE A 57 5.61 -0.14 -8.29
CA ILE A 57 5.04 -1.49 -8.31
C ILE A 57 4.26 -1.65 -9.61
N VAL A 58 4.68 -2.61 -10.43
CA VAL A 58 4.13 -2.83 -11.77
C VAL A 58 3.62 -4.26 -11.90
N PRO A 59 2.37 -4.50 -12.33
CA PRO A 59 1.85 -5.84 -12.59
C PRO A 59 2.75 -6.65 -13.54
N CYS A 60 2.91 -7.94 -13.27
CA CYS A 60 3.66 -8.84 -14.16
C CYS A 60 3.14 -10.28 -14.10
N ALA A 61 3.56 -11.10 -15.07
CA ALA A 61 3.29 -12.54 -15.03
C ALA A 61 4.14 -13.23 -13.96
N LYS A 62 3.62 -14.32 -13.38
CA LYS A 62 4.27 -15.10 -12.31
C LYS A 62 5.68 -15.59 -12.66
N ASN A 63 5.92 -15.93 -13.92
CA ASN A 63 7.18 -16.46 -14.44
C ASN A 63 8.16 -15.37 -14.90
N THR A 64 7.82 -14.09 -14.73
CA THR A 64 8.73 -12.99 -15.10
C THR A 64 9.89 -12.93 -14.09
N ILE A 65 11.11 -12.69 -14.57
CA ILE A 65 12.27 -12.48 -13.69
C ILE A 65 11.98 -11.35 -12.71
N GLY A 66 12.19 -11.59 -11.41
CA GLY A 66 11.92 -10.62 -10.34
C GLY A 66 10.45 -10.49 -9.92
N ALA A 67 9.55 -11.35 -10.42
CA ALA A 67 8.16 -11.36 -10.01
C ALA A 67 8.02 -11.66 -8.50
N THR A 68 7.31 -10.78 -7.80
CA THR A 68 7.02 -10.87 -6.38
C THR A 68 5.52 -11.04 -6.18
N LYS A 69 5.12 -12.01 -5.33
CA LYS A 69 3.70 -12.20 -5.01
C LYS A 69 3.16 -10.99 -4.27
N PHE A 70 2.07 -10.42 -4.79
CA PHE A 70 1.37 -9.27 -4.23
C PHE A 70 0.03 -9.70 -3.61
N TYR A 71 -0.96 -10.01 -4.44
CA TYR A 71 -2.28 -10.47 -3.97
C TYR A 71 -2.37 -12.00 -3.90
N LYS A 72 -3.17 -12.53 -2.96
CA LYS A 72 -3.44 -13.98 -2.81
C LYS A 72 -4.92 -14.26 -3.11
N LYS A 73 -5.29 -14.48 -4.37
CA LYS A 73 -6.69 -14.72 -4.77
C LYS A 73 -7.33 -15.94 -4.09
N GLU A 74 -6.54 -16.99 -3.86
CA GLU A 74 -6.98 -18.25 -3.22
C GLU A 74 -7.50 -18.06 -1.78
N ASN A 75 -7.11 -16.97 -1.10
CA ASN A 75 -7.55 -16.70 0.25
C ASN A 75 -8.64 -15.62 0.25
N ARG A 76 -9.91 -16.04 0.28
CA ARG A 76 -11.08 -15.15 0.38
C ARG A 76 -11.06 -14.20 1.60
N LYS A 77 -10.18 -14.44 2.59
CA LYS A 77 -9.96 -13.55 3.75
C LYS A 77 -8.82 -12.54 3.54
N CYS A 78 -7.95 -12.72 2.54
CA CYS A 78 -6.80 -11.84 2.29
C CYS A 78 -7.23 -10.58 1.54
N LYS A 79 -7.97 -9.70 2.23
CA LYS A 79 -8.43 -8.43 1.66
C LYS A 79 -7.33 -7.38 1.48
N ASN A 80 -6.20 -7.58 2.16
CA ASN A 80 -5.10 -6.62 2.26
C ASN A 80 -3.76 -7.35 2.01
N PRO A 81 -3.14 -7.19 0.84
CA PRO A 81 -1.78 -7.66 0.58
C PRO A 81 -0.82 -7.18 1.65
N THR A 82 0.08 -8.07 2.07
CA THR A 82 1.03 -7.79 3.13
C THR A 82 2.37 -8.39 2.79
N TRP A 83 3.42 -7.58 2.84
CA TRP A 83 4.81 -8.01 2.76
C TRP A 83 5.47 -7.89 4.13
N SER A 84 6.03 -8.99 4.61
CA SER A 84 6.68 -9.07 5.93
C SER A 84 8.19 -9.28 5.85
N ASN A 85 8.80 -9.04 4.68
CA ASN A 85 10.23 -9.19 4.47
C ASN A 85 10.99 -8.11 5.27
N GLN A 86 11.62 -8.53 6.37
CA GLN A 86 12.32 -7.63 7.29
C GLN A 86 13.51 -6.92 6.65
N ARG A 87 14.23 -7.57 5.72
CA ARG A 87 15.35 -6.90 5.02
C ARG A 87 14.86 -5.75 4.16
N PHE A 88 13.74 -5.95 3.45
CA PHE A 88 13.12 -4.89 2.66
C PHE A 88 12.60 -3.75 3.54
N ILE A 89 11.95 -4.08 4.66
CA ILE A 89 11.45 -3.06 5.62
C ILE A 89 12.61 -2.22 6.18
N HIS A 90 13.70 -2.86 6.64
CA HIS A 90 14.88 -2.14 7.13
C HIS A 90 15.55 -1.29 6.05
N LEU A 91 15.55 -1.74 4.79
CA LEU A 91 16.04 -0.95 3.66
C LEU A 91 15.22 0.34 3.50
N ILE A 92 13.89 0.24 3.50
CA ILE A 92 12.99 1.40 3.42
C ILE A 92 13.15 2.30 4.65
N GLU A 93 13.27 1.74 5.86
CA GLU A 93 13.53 2.50 7.08
C GLU A 93 14.80 3.35 6.96
N LYS A 94 15.90 2.72 6.51
CA LYS A 94 17.21 3.36 6.36
C LYS A 94 17.21 4.47 5.31
N ILE A 95 16.66 4.21 4.12
CA ILE A 95 16.65 5.20 3.01
C ILE A 95 15.89 6.47 3.40
N ASN A 96 14.87 6.33 4.24
CA ASN A 96 13.99 7.45 4.59
C ASN A 96 14.31 8.08 5.95
N GLY A 97 15.30 7.56 6.68
CA GLY A 97 15.60 8.02 8.05
C GLY A 97 14.41 7.87 9.00
N TRP A 98 13.57 6.86 8.77
CA TRP A 98 12.36 6.63 9.57
C TRP A 98 12.70 5.90 10.87
N ASP A 99 11.98 6.23 11.94
CA ASP A 99 11.94 5.44 13.17
C ASP A 99 10.67 4.57 13.16
N LEU A 100 10.78 3.31 12.72
CA LEU A 100 9.64 2.38 12.71
C LEU A 100 9.36 1.77 14.10
N GLN A 101 10.19 2.02 15.12
CA GLN A 101 9.87 1.64 16.49
C GLN A 101 8.77 2.55 17.03
N LYS A 102 8.92 3.86 16.85
CA LYS A 102 7.97 4.88 17.33
C LYS A 102 6.76 5.08 16.42
N ASN A 103 6.97 5.00 15.11
CA ASN A 103 5.96 5.40 14.12
C ASN A 103 5.62 4.28 13.14
N SER A 104 4.49 4.46 12.45
CA SER A 104 4.21 3.85 11.15
C SER A 104 4.05 4.97 10.11
N TYR A 105 4.16 4.64 8.84
CA TYR A 105 4.14 5.62 7.75
C TYR A 105 3.12 5.24 6.71
N GLY A 106 2.17 6.12 6.45
CA GLY A 106 1.14 5.96 5.44
C GLY A 106 1.51 6.66 4.13
N LEU A 107 1.38 5.96 3.02
CA LEU A 107 1.69 6.46 1.68
C LEU A 107 0.53 6.24 0.73
N TYR A 108 0.36 7.18 -0.20
CA TYR A 108 -0.72 7.18 -1.19
C TYR A 108 -0.11 7.03 -2.58
N PRO A 109 -0.69 6.19 -3.45
CA PRO A 109 -0.10 5.90 -4.75
C PRO A 109 -0.28 7.07 -5.71
N GLY A 110 0.75 7.33 -6.53
CA GLY A 110 0.59 7.92 -7.85
C GLY A 110 0.40 6.84 -8.90
N LYS A 111 -0.10 7.21 -10.09
CA LYS A 111 -0.19 6.31 -11.24
C LYS A 111 1.06 6.44 -12.11
N LEU A 112 1.52 5.34 -12.68
CA LEU A 112 2.53 5.34 -13.74
C LEU A 112 1.83 5.28 -15.09
N ASP A 113 2.32 6.04 -16.08
CA ASP A 113 1.72 6.10 -17.42
C ASP A 113 1.76 4.73 -18.12
N GLU A 114 2.83 3.96 -17.90
CA GLU A 114 3.02 2.61 -18.44
C GLU A 114 2.23 1.52 -17.68
N GLY A 115 1.44 1.92 -16.68
CA GLY A 115 0.70 1.01 -15.82
C GLY A 115 1.40 0.70 -14.50
N GLY A 116 0.59 0.35 -13.50
CA GLY A 116 1.06 0.20 -12.11
C GLY A 116 0.99 1.50 -11.32
N ILE A 117 1.71 1.53 -10.21
CA ILE A 117 1.67 2.63 -9.23
C ILE A 117 3.06 2.92 -8.71
N TYR A 118 3.24 4.12 -8.17
CA TYR A 118 4.43 4.46 -7.40
C TYR A 118 4.07 5.11 -6.08
N PHE A 119 5.00 5.04 -5.13
CA PHE A 119 4.94 5.69 -3.83
C PHE A 119 6.14 6.60 -3.69
N ASP A 120 5.87 7.84 -3.33
CA ASP A 120 6.88 8.84 -3.00
C ASP A 120 7.06 8.87 -1.48
N PHE A 121 8.20 8.38 -1.00
CA PHE A 121 8.45 8.28 0.42
C PHE A 121 8.60 9.65 1.10
N SER A 122 9.00 10.69 0.37
CA SER A 122 9.07 12.06 0.90
C SER A 122 7.69 12.61 1.29
N LYS A 123 6.62 12.06 0.69
CA LYS A 123 5.22 12.43 0.96
C LYS A 123 4.56 11.57 2.05
N ALA A 124 5.33 10.72 2.73
CA ALA A 124 4.80 9.86 3.77
C ALA A 124 4.13 10.64 4.91
N LYS A 125 3.01 10.11 5.41
CA LYS A 125 2.31 10.65 6.57
C LYS A 125 2.69 9.82 7.80
N VAL A 126 3.24 10.50 8.81
CA VAL A 126 3.57 9.89 10.11
C VAL A 126 2.28 9.47 10.82
N ILE A 127 2.27 8.25 11.33
CA ILE A 127 1.21 7.68 12.15
C ILE A 127 1.87 7.23 13.44
N PRO A 128 1.79 8.04 14.52
CA PRO A 128 2.36 7.68 15.81
C PRO A 128 1.75 6.38 16.33
N LYS A 129 2.57 5.54 16.97
CA LYS A 129 2.03 4.44 17.76
C LYS A 129 1.63 4.99 19.13
N THR A 130 0.35 4.81 19.46
CA THR A 130 -0.16 4.94 20.84
C THR A 130 0.46 3.90 21.75
#